data_AF-A0A1R2AVL2-F1
#
_entry.id   AF-A0A1R2AVL2-F1
#
_cell.length_a   1.000
_cell.length_b   1.000
_cell.length_c   1.000
_cell.angle_alpha   90.00
_cell.angle_beta   90.00
_cell.angle_gamma   90.00
#
_symmetry.space_group_name_H-M   'P 1'
#
loop_
_entity.id
_entity.type
_entity.pdbx_description
1 polymer ?
#
loop_
_entity_poly.entity_id
_entity_poly.type
_entity_poly.pdbx_seq_one_letter_code
_entity_poly.pdbx_strand_id
1 'polypeptide(L)'
;MDTESSLEDTSTIENTSPKSGKNCKICHQSLHSPDNNSSSCLICNQNVCESCSTLRENSRKRQCNKCIKFLNFLPVNLIKDLNSELLTNSELLKKHESIQKEISQSKQKLQDLDEETRKIPEKKIIIDTLKGELTENIKKIHEVTIEIKTLTNENAELECFISEKEKKIGKLTQELEKIKSEVQECKKNSNFIPPDCGELYRENEELKARLKEIEKEHMTYTQQMIEALELLKVQLYREKSENSELRAIVESSHGDESFEELEVEKAKARELQEELKIAKRQLELMRGSRIEDSELEELVKENADDPSGKPCKCLIY
;
A
#
# COMPACT_ATOMS: atom_id res chain seq x y z
N MET A 1 4.70 95.27 28.69
CA MET A 1 5.50 95.35 29.92
C MET A 1 6.89 95.79 29.50
N ASP A 2 7.53 96.60 30.35
CA ASP A 2 8.77 97.37 30.21
C ASP A 2 8.53 98.82 29.71
N THR A 3 8.17 99.78 30.58
CA THR A 3 9.00 100.67 31.46
C THR A 3 9.89 101.63 30.67
N GLU A 4 9.50 102.90 30.54
CA GLU A 4 9.86 104.07 31.40
C GLU A 4 11.31 104.57 31.20
N SER A 5 11.47 105.86 30.86
CA SER A 5 12.55 106.74 31.36
C SER A 5 12.46 108.17 30.76
N SER A 6 11.82 109.06 31.53
CA SER A 6 12.25 110.42 31.96
C SER A 6 12.92 111.37 30.94
N LEU A 7 12.39 112.55 30.60
CA LEU A 7 12.29 113.79 31.41
C LEU A 7 13.50 114.05 32.31
N GLU A 8 14.30 115.07 31.99
CA GLU A 8 14.48 116.23 32.87
C GLU A 8 15.25 117.37 32.20
N ASP A 9 14.75 118.57 32.46
CA ASP A 9 15.31 119.88 32.20
C ASP A 9 16.66 120.07 32.90
N THR A 10 17.47 121.02 32.43
CA THR A 10 17.85 122.18 33.26
C THR A 10 18.61 123.22 32.46
N SER A 11 18.11 124.44 32.61
CA SER A 11 18.69 125.69 32.19
C SER A 11 19.83 126.11 33.14
N THR A 12 20.89 126.72 32.61
CA THR A 12 21.66 127.70 33.38
C THR A 12 22.19 128.77 32.43
N ILE A 13 21.64 129.97 32.60
CA ILE A 13 22.00 131.20 31.90
C ILE A 13 23.09 131.88 32.74
N GLU A 14 24.30 131.98 32.20
CA GLU A 14 25.30 132.96 32.68
C GLU A 14 25.36 134.15 31.73
N ASN A 15 24.77 135.25 32.20
CA ASN A 15 24.86 136.58 31.62
C ASN A 15 26.20 137.23 32.01
N THR A 16 27.17 137.23 31.10
CA THR A 16 28.21 138.26 31.08
C THR A 16 27.96 139.19 29.91
N SER A 17 27.55 140.42 30.21
CA SER A 17 27.29 141.50 29.27
C SER A 17 28.60 142.17 28.85
N PRO A 18 29.06 142.08 27.57
CA PRO A 18 30.10 142.93 27.06
C PRO A 18 29.46 144.16 26.42
N LYS A 19 29.90 145.33 26.89
CA LYS A 19 29.60 146.66 26.39
C LYS A 19 29.39 146.67 24.86
N SER A 20 28.23 147.17 24.46
CA SER A 20 27.73 147.26 23.09
C SER A 20 28.56 148.21 22.23
N GLY A 21 29.74 147.77 21.80
CA GLY A 21 30.27 148.18 20.51
C GLY A 21 29.39 147.51 19.45
N LYS A 22 28.58 148.27 18.71
CA LYS A 22 27.84 147.74 17.57
C LYS A 22 28.86 147.39 16.49
N ASN A 23 29.50 146.23 16.55
CA ASN A 23 30.40 145.77 15.51
C ASN A 23 29.61 144.95 14.48
N CYS A 24 29.94 145.07 13.21
CA CYS A 24 29.36 144.26 12.16
C CYS A 24 29.61 142.77 12.46
N LYS A 25 28.57 141.93 12.53
CA LYS A 25 28.70 140.48 12.82
C LYS A 25 29.42 139.66 11.73
N ILE A 26 29.78 140.27 10.60
CA ILE A 26 30.44 139.60 9.47
C ILE A 26 31.91 139.98 9.36
N CYS A 27 32.25 141.28 9.36
CA CYS A 27 33.64 141.75 9.25
C CYS A 27 34.22 142.25 10.59
N HIS A 28 33.44 142.23 11.66
CA HIS A 28 33.81 142.69 13.02
C HIS A 28 34.25 144.16 13.12
N GLN A 29 34.13 144.95 12.06
CA GLN A 29 34.39 146.39 12.08
C GLN A 29 33.34 147.14 12.92
N SER A 30 33.77 148.19 13.64
CA SER A 30 32.89 149.06 14.42
C SER A 30 31.91 149.83 13.53
N LEU A 31 30.62 149.79 13.86
CA LEU A 31 29.57 150.57 13.18
C LEU A 31 29.60 152.00 13.74
N HIS A 32 29.89 152.98 12.88
CA HIS A 32 29.88 154.40 13.26
C HIS A 32 28.45 154.89 13.59
N SER A 33 28.40 155.89 14.48
CA SER A 33 27.26 156.50 15.20
C SER A 33 26.11 157.06 14.32
N PRO A 34 25.04 157.61 14.94
CA PRO A 34 23.66 157.11 14.98
C PRO A 34 22.81 157.41 13.74
N ASP A 35 23.34 158.08 12.71
CA ASP A 35 22.56 158.49 11.55
C ASP A 35 23.05 157.78 10.27
N ASN A 36 22.24 156.81 9.86
CA ASN A 36 22.06 156.26 8.52
C ASN A 36 22.87 155.08 7.96
N ASN A 37 23.98 154.60 8.56
CA ASN A 37 24.76 153.51 7.90
C ASN A 37 24.77 152.13 8.61
N SER A 38 24.07 151.97 9.74
CA SER A 38 23.91 150.66 10.39
C SER A 38 22.57 150.03 10.04
N SER A 39 22.60 148.82 9.47
CA SER A 39 21.37 148.09 9.15
C SER A 39 21.34 146.72 9.82
N SER A 40 20.20 146.39 10.44
CA SER A 40 19.93 145.05 10.93
C SER A 40 19.55 144.13 9.77
N CYS A 41 20.11 142.93 9.73
CA CYS A 41 19.69 141.89 8.80
C CYS A 41 18.24 141.49 9.09
N LEU A 42 17.39 141.51 8.08
CA LEU A 42 15.96 141.24 8.26
C LEU A 42 15.62 139.79 8.64
N ILE A 43 16.54 138.84 8.48
CA ILE A 43 16.31 137.40 8.69
C ILE A 43 16.70 136.96 10.10
N CYS A 44 17.83 137.46 10.61
CA CYS A 44 18.34 137.10 11.94
C CYS A 44 18.35 138.28 12.92
N ASN A 45 17.87 139.46 12.51
CA ASN A 45 17.89 140.72 13.26
C ASN A 45 19.27 141.16 13.79
N GLN A 46 20.37 140.65 13.24
CA GLN A 46 21.73 141.02 13.66
C GLN A 46 22.25 142.27 12.94
N ASN A 47 23.04 143.10 13.63
CA ASN A 47 23.64 144.32 13.07
C ASN A 47 24.76 144.03 12.07
N VAL A 48 24.69 144.64 10.88
CA VAL A 48 25.64 144.46 9.78
C VAL A 48 25.96 145.82 9.16
N CYS A 49 27.23 146.05 8.79
CA CYS A 49 27.58 147.24 8.03
C CYS A 49 27.05 147.14 6.60
N GLU A 50 26.83 148.30 5.99
CA GLU A 50 26.30 148.42 4.64
C GLU A 50 27.13 147.63 3.60
N SER A 51 28.46 147.65 3.71
CA SER A 51 29.40 146.93 2.85
C SER A 51 29.38 145.40 3.03
N CYS A 52 28.90 144.88 4.16
CA CYS A 52 28.77 143.44 4.45
C CYS A 52 27.33 142.92 4.33
N SER A 53 26.37 143.82 4.14
CA SER A 53 25.00 143.51 3.79
C SER A 53 24.86 143.52 2.28
N THR A 54 24.11 142.58 1.73
CA THR A 54 23.85 142.55 0.28
C THR A 54 22.43 143.07 0.04
N LEU A 55 22.33 144.10 -0.80
CA LEU A 55 21.07 144.67 -1.26
C LEU A 55 20.53 143.81 -2.41
N ARG A 56 19.33 143.22 -2.26
CA ARG A 56 18.57 142.71 -3.42
C ARG A 56 17.73 143.85 -3.97
N GLU A 57 17.85 144.11 -5.27
CA GLU A 57 17.45 145.36 -5.93
C GLU A 57 15.94 145.69 -6.00
N ASN A 58 15.03 144.88 -5.47
CA ASN A 58 13.58 145.16 -5.61
C ASN A 58 12.79 145.33 -4.31
N SER A 59 13.44 145.46 -3.15
CA SER A 59 12.78 145.94 -1.92
C SER A 59 13.83 146.29 -0.85
N ARG A 60 13.56 147.29 0.00
CA ARG A 60 14.47 147.87 1.03
C ARG A 60 14.97 146.89 2.13
N LYS A 61 15.05 145.59 1.86
CA LYS A 61 15.37 144.54 2.84
C LYS A 61 16.86 144.18 2.75
N ARG A 62 17.65 144.60 3.73
CA ARG A 62 19.08 144.25 3.84
C ARG A 62 19.24 142.89 4.52
N GLN A 63 19.99 141.99 3.89
CA GLN A 63 20.28 140.66 4.40
C GLN A 63 21.79 140.47 4.59
N CYS A 64 22.20 139.79 5.67
CA CYS A 64 23.61 139.54 5.96
C CYS A 64 24.12 138.36 5.13
N ASN A 65 25.41 138.35 4.79
CA ASN A 65 26.03 137.25 4.03
C ASN A 65 25.81 135.87 4.66
N LYS A 66 25.72 135.73 5.99
CA LYS A 66 25.42 134.43 6.64
C LYS A 66 24.00 133.97 6.35
N CYS A 67 23.00 134.86 6.46
CA CYS A 67 21.60 134.55 6.17
C CYS A 67 21.35 134.38 4.68
N ILE A 68 22.07 135.10 3.82
CA ILE A 68 22.00 134.90 2.36
C ILE A 68 22.60 133.56 1.98
N LYS A 69 23.76 133.20 2.52
CA LYS A 69 24.33 131.86 2.34
C LYS A 69 23.33 130.81 2.81
N PHE A 70 22.80 130.93 4.03
CA PHE A 70 21.80 130.01 4.57
C PHE A 70 20.54 129.90 3.68
N LEU A 71 19.97 131.02 3.24
CA LEU A 71 18.83 131.04 2.32
C LEU A 71 19.15 130.51 0.93
N ASN A 72 20.40 130.60 0.47
CA ASN A 72 20.84 130.00 -0.78
C ASN A 72 21.15 128.49 -0.62
N PHE A 73 21.54 128.04 0.57
CA PHE A 73 21.80 126.63 0.90
C PHE A 73 20.55 125.86 1.29
N LEU A 74 19.54 126.51 1.89
CA LEU A 74 18.31 125.87 2.34
C LEU A 74 17.55 125.15 1.21
N PRO A 75 17.30 125.80 0.05
CA PRO A 75 16.62 125.15 -1.07
C PRO A 75 17.43 123.98 -1.59
N VAL A 76 18.77 124.10 -1.64
CA VAL A 76 19.66 123.05 -2.14
C VAL A 76 19.67 121.83 -1.22
N ASN A 77 19.72 122.02 0.09
CA ASN A 77 19.68 120.93 1.06
C ASN A 77 18.29 120.28 1.10
N LEU A 78 17.22 121.09 1.10
CA LEU A 78 15.85 120.58 1.04
C LEU A 78 15.60 119.76 -0.23
N ILE A 79 16.10 120.21 -1.39
CA ILE A 79 16.03 119.46 -2.65
C ILE A 79 16.82 118.14 -2.56
N LYS A 80 17.99 118.13 -1.92
CA LYS A 80 18.76 116.89 -1.70
C LYS A 80 18.02 115.90 -0.82
N ASP A 81 17.45 116.36 0.28
CA ASP A 81 16.69 115.53 1.22
C ASP A 81 15.44 114.97 0.52
N LEU A 82 14.67 115.80 -0.19
CA LEU A 82 13.54 115.39 -1.02
C LEU A 82 13.92 114.34 -2.07
N ASN A 83 15.04 114.52 -2.77
CA ASN A 83 15.50 113.55 -3.76
C ASN A 83 15.94 112.23 -3.12
N SER A 84 16.57 112.27 -1.94
CA SER A 84 16.94 111.06 -1.20
C SER A 84 15.70 110.30 -0.73
N GLU A 85 14.69 111.02 -0.23
CA GLU A 85 13.42 110.44 0.20
C GLU A 85 12.64 109.86 -0.98
N LEU A 86 12.63 110.56 -2.11
CA LEU A 86 12.04 110.07 -3.36
C LEU A 86 12.70 108.76 -3.82
N LEU A 87 14.04 108.66 -3.71
CA LEU A 87 14.76 107.43 -4.04
C LEU A 87 14.37 106.29 -3.08
N THR A 88 14.34 106.54 -1.78
CA THR A 88 13.92 105.52 -0.79
C THR A 88 12.47 105.06 -1.00
N ASN A 89 11.55 105.97 -1.34
CA ASN A 89 10.17 105.63 -1.64
C ASN A 89 10.05 104.80 -2.93
N SER A 90 10.87 105.08 -3.94
CA SER A 90 10.95 104.25 -5.15
C SER A 90 11.42 102.81 -4.83
N GLU A 91 12.39 102.66 -3.93
CA GLU A 91 12.86 101.34 -3.48
C GLU A 91 11.81 100.60 -2.64
N LEU A 92 11.10 101.30 -1.76
CA LEU A 92 10.01 100.74 -0.97
C LEU A 92 8.85 100.28 -1.86
N LEU A 93 8.50 101.03 -2.91
CA LEU A 93 7.51 100.62 -3.90
C LEU A 93 7.91 99.32 -4.60
N LYS A 94 9.17 99.21 -5.05
CA LYS A 94 9.68 97.96 -5.66
C LYS A 94 9.62 96.78 -4.70
N LYS A 95 9.96 96.98 -3.42
CA LYS A 95 9.84 95.95 -2.39
C LYS A 95 8.39 95.55 -2.17
N HIS A 96 7.47 96.51 -2.12
CA HIS A 96 6.04 96.24 -1.97
C HIS A 96 5.50 95.40 -3.14
N GLU A 97 5.88 95.73 -4.38
CA GLU A 97 5.53 94.96 -5.57
C GLU A 97 6.09 93.52 -5.52
N SER A 98 7.33 93.34 -5.06
CA SER A 98 7.93 92.01 -4.88
C SER A 98 7.15 91.18 -3.86
N ILE A 99 6.87 91.77 -2.70
CA ILE A 99 6.10 91.11 -1.63
C ILE A 99 4.70 90.73 -2.12
N GLN A 100 4.01 91.61 -2.88
CA GLN A 100 2.71 91.26 -3.44
C GLN A 100 2.77 90.06 -4.41
N LYS A 101 3.83 89.97 -5.22
CA LYS A 101 4.03 88.81 -6.10
C LYS A 101 4.25 87.54 -5.28
N GLU A 102 5.06 87.58 -4.23
CA GLU A 102 5.31 86.45 -3.34
C GLU A 102 4.06 85.99 -2.59
N ILE A 103 3.24 86.94 -2.11
CA ILE A 103 1.95 86.64 -1.48
C ILE A 103 1.02 85.94 -2.48
N SER A 104 0.95 86.43 -3.72
CA SER A 104 0.10 85.84 -4.75
C SER A 104 0.53 84.41 -5.09
N GLN A 105 1.84 84.16 -5.22
CA GLN A 105 2.39 82.82 -5.43
C GLN A 105 2.14 81.89 -4.24
N SER A 106 2.30 82.38 -3.01
CA SER A 106 2.06 81.60 -1.80
C SER A 106 0.59 81.23 -1.64
N LYS A 107 -0.32 82.15 -2.01
CA LYS A 107 -1.76 81.90 -2.03
C LYS A 107 -2.14 80.81 -3.03
N GLN A 108 -1.52 80.79 -4.21
CA GLN A 108 -1.74 79.73 -5.20
C GLN A 108 -1.27 78.37 -4.65
N LYS A 109 -0.06 78.30 -4.09
CA LYS A 109 0.46 77.05 -3.47
C LYS A 109 -0.45 76.53 -2.36
N LEU A 110 -1.01 77.42 -1.54
CA LEU A 110 -1.98 77.03 -0.50
C LEU A 110 -3.26 76.45 -1.10
N GLN A 111 -3.76 77.00 -2.21
CA GLN A 111 -4.93 76.46 -2.90
C GLN A 111 -4.65 75.07 -3.48
N ASP A 112 -3.48 74.87 -4.08
CA ASP A 112 -3.10 73.57 -4.64
C ASP A 112 -2.97 72.50 -3.54
N LEU A 113 -2.38 72.86 -2.39
CA LEU A 113 -2.27 71.97 -1.23
C LEU A 113 -3.63 71.64 -0.60
N ASP A 114 -4.54 72.62 -0.53
CA ASP A 114 -5.90 72.40 0.00
C ASP A 114 -6.66 71.41 -0.91
N GLU A 115 -6.53 71.55 -2.22
CA GLU A 115 -7.15 70.64 -3.18
C GLU A 115 -6.57 69.21 -3.10
N GLU A 116 -5.26 69.08 -2.88
CA GLU A 116 -4.65 67.76 -2.66
C GLU A 116 -5.08 67.15 -1.32
N THR A 117 -5.20 67.97 -0.28
CA THR A 117 -5.68 67.56 1.05
C THR A 117 -7.11 67.03 0.99
N ARG A 118 -7.97 67.65 0.17
CA ARG A 118 -9.36 67.17 -0.04
C ARG A 118 -9.46 65.78 -0.66
N LYS A 119 -8.41 65.30 -1.37
CA LYS A 119 -8.38 63.96 -1.98
C LYS A 119 -7.90 62.87 -1.02
N ILE A 120 -7.35 63.24 0.14
CA ILE A 120 -6.86 62.28 1.15
C ILE A 120 -7.97 61.35 1.66
N PRO A 121 -9.19 61.83 2.00
CA PRO A 121 -10.29 60.97 2.44
C PRO A 121 -10.68 59.91 1.39
N GLU A 122 -10.74 60.28 0.11
CA GLU A 122 -11.06 59.35 -0.97
C GLU A 122 -9.99 58.25 -1.10
N LYS A 123 -8.71 58.64 -1.09
CA LYS A 123 -7.58 57.69 -1.08
C LYS A 123 -7.64 56.76 0.13
N LYS A 124 -8.03 57.27 1.31
CA LYS A 124 -8.19 56.48 2.52
C LYS A 124 -9.29 55.42 2.38
N ILE A 125 -10.44 55.79 1.81
CA ILE A 125 -11.53 54.85 1.53
C ILE A 125 -11.05 53.74 0.59
N ILE A 126 -10.33 54.09 -0.49
CA ILE A 126 -9.77 53.10 -1.42
C ILE A 126 -8.83 52.13 -0.71
N ILE A 127 -7.93 52.65 0.15
CA ILE A 127 -7.01 51.82 0.93
C ILE A 127 -7.77 50.85 1.84
N ASP A 128 -8.81 51.32 2.53
CA ASP A 128 -9.58 50.49 3.45
C ASP A 128 -10.39 49.41 2.71
N THR A 129 -10.94 49.73 1.53
CA THR A 129 -11.57 48.74 0.63
C THR A 129 -10.58 47.68 0.18
N LEU A 130 -9.40 48.08 -0.31
CA LEU A 130 -8.36 47.16 -0.75
C LEU A 130 -7.86 46.24 0.38
N LYS A 131 -7.78 46.75 1.62
CA LYS A 131 -7.46 45.92 2.79
C LYS A 131 -8.56 44.89 3.07
N GLY A 132 -9.83 45.26 2.89
CA GLY A 132 -10.96 44.34 3.00
C GLY A 132 -10.87 43.21 1.96
N GLU A 133 -10.68 43.57 0.69
CA GLU A 133 -10.51 42.61 -0.40
C GLU A 133 -9.30 41.69 -0.19
N LEU A 134 -8.17 42.24 0.26
CA LEU A 134 -6.97 41.46 0.57
C LEU A 134 -7.25 40.43 1.68
N THR A 135 -7.95 40.84 2.74
CA THR A 135 -8.28 39.95 3.86
C THR A 135 -9.20 38.81 3.41
N GLU A 136 -10.17 39.11 2.55
CA GLU A 136 -11.09 38.11 2.00
C GLU A 136 -10.37 37.14 1.06
N ASN A 137 -9.47 37.64 0.21
CA ASN A 137 -8.66 36.80 -0.66
C ASN A 137 -7.73 35.88 0.14
N ILE A 138 -7.15 36.36 1.25
CA ILE A 138 -6.34 35.53 2.16
C ILE A 138 -7.18 34.37 2.74
N LYS A 139 -8.44 34.62 3.14
CA LYS A 139 -9.33 33.56 3.62
C LYS A 139 -9.62 32.52 2.54
N LYS A 140 -9.96 32.96 1.32
CA LYS A 140 -10.19 32.06 0.18
C LYS A 140 -8.97 31.21 -0.15
N ILE A 141 -7.78 31.80 -0.14
CA ILE A 141 -6.52 31.06 -0.33
C ILE A 141 -6.34 30.01 0.78
N HIS A 142 -6.66 30.36 2.02
CA HIS A 142 -6.57 29.41 3.14
C HIS A 142 -7.54 28.24 2.99
N GLU A 143 -8.79 28.49 2.61
CA GLU A 143 -9.81 27.46 2.34
C GLU A 143 -9.36 26.52 1.22
N VAL A 144 -8.92 27.06 0.08
CA VAL A 144 -8.38 26.27 -1.04
C VAL A 144 -7.15 25.46 -0.61
N THR A 145 -6.29 26.02 0.23
CA THR A 145 -5.12 25.30 0.76
C THR A 145 -5.53 24.11 1.63
N ILE A 146 -6.59 24.24 2.42
CA ILE A 146 -7.14 23.14 3.21
C ILE A 146 -7.72 22.07 2.28
N GLU A 147 -8.52 22.46 1.29
CA GLU A 147 -9.12 21.54 0.32
C GLU A 147 -8.05 20.73 -0.44
N ILE A 148 -6.99 21.39 -0.92
CA ILE A 148 -5.86 20.73 -1.57
C ILE A 148 -5.23 19.67 -0.66
N LYS A 149 -5.04 19.97 0.64
CA LYS A 149 -4.48 19.01 1.59
C LYS A 149 -5.40 17.81 1.79
N THR A 150 -6.71 18.03 1.90
CA THR A 150 -7.70 16.95 2.02
C THR A 150 -7.65 16.04 0.80
N LEU A 151 -7.73 16.62 -0.41
CA LEU A 151 -7.68 15.85 -1.66
C LEU A 151 -6.35 15.11 -1.85
N THR A 152 -5.23 15.70 -1.41
CA THR A 152 -3.92 15.04 -1.44
C THR A 152 -3.89 13.80 -0.56
N ASN A 153 -4.48 13.88 0.64
CA ASN A 153 -4.57 12.74 1.54
C ASN A 153 -5.50 11.65 0.99
N GLU A 154 -6.66 12.03 0.47
CA GLU A 154 -7.59 11.09 -0.18
C GLU A 154 -6.92 10.36 -1.36
N ASN A 155 -6.15 11.08 -2.18
CA ASN A 155 -5.42 10.45 -3.28
C ASN A 155 -4.36 9.45 -2.79
N ALA A 156 -3.63 9.78 -1.72
CA ALA A 156 -2.66 8.86 -1.12
C ALA A 156 -3.33 7.58 -0.55
N GLU A 157 -4.51 7.71 0.05
CA GLU A 157 -5.31 6.56 0.51
C GLU A 157 -5.77 5.67 -0.65
N LEU A 158 -6.24 6.29 -1.75
CA LEU A 158 -6.63 5.57 -2.96
C LEU A 158 -5.45 4.85 -3.61
N GLU A 159 -4.28 5.46 -3.67
CA GLU A 159 -3.05 4.81 -4.17
C GLU A 159 -2.68 3.58 -3.33
N CYS A 160 -2.78 3.68 -2.00
CA CYS A 160 -2.56 2.55 -1.10
C CYS A 160 -3.57 1.42 -1.39
N PHE A 161 -4.85 1.76 -1.53
CA PHE A 161 -5.90 0.79 -1.83
C PHE A 161 -5.68 0.09 -3.18
N ILE A 162 -5.28 0.84 -4.22
CA ILE A 162 -4.95 0.27 -5.54
C ILE A 162 -3.79 -0.72 -5.39
N SER A 163 -2.71 -0.34 -4.70
CA SER A 163 -1.55 -1.22 -4.47
C SER A 163 -1.94 -2.53 -3.76
N GLU A 164 -2.85 -2.47 -2.79
CA GLU A 164 -3.37 -3.67 -2.13
C GLU A 164 -4.17 -4.57 -3.08
N LYS A 165 -5.01 -3.98 -3.95
CA LYS A 165 -5.77 -4.74 -4.95
C LYS A 165 -4.85 -5.38 -5.99
N GLU A 166 -3.83 -4.67 -6.46
CA GLU A 166 -2.84 -5.22 -7.40
C GLU A 166 -2.10 -6.42 -6.79
N LYS A 167 -1.69 -6.33 -5.52
CA LYS A 167 -1.09 -7.47 -4.79
C LYS A 167 -2.05 -8.65 -4.71
N LYS A 168 -3.34 -8.41 -4.45
CA LYS A 168 -4.35 -9.48 -4.40
C LYS A 168 -4.57 -10.12 -5.77
N ILE A 169 -4.64 -9.33 -6.83
CA ILE A 169 -4.74 -9.81 -8.21
C ILE A 169 -3.53 -10.68 -8.55
N GLY A 170 -2.31 -10.22 -8.22
CA GLY A 170 -1.09 -10.99 -8.44
C GLY A 170 -1.11 -12.38 -7.79
N LYS A 171 -1.57 -12.48 -6.53
CA LYS A 171 -1.74 -13.77 -5.84
C LYS A 171 -2.75 -14.68 -6.53
N LEU A 172 -3.92 -14.15 -6.89
CA LEU A 172 -4.96 -14.93 -7.57
C LEU A 172 -4.51 -15.42 -8.95
N THR A 173 -3.75 -14.61 -9.69
CA THR A 173 -3.17 -15.02 -10.97
C THR A 173 -2.20 -16.20 -10.79
N GLN A 174 -1.34 -16.16 -9.77
CA GLN A 174 -0.43 -17.27 -9.46
C GLN A 174 -1.19 -18.55 -9.07
N GLU A 175 -2.24 -18.44 -8.27
CA GLU A 175 -3.11 -19.57 -7.91
C GLU A 175 -3.80 -20.16 -9.15
N LEU A 176 -4.29 -19.32 -10.05
CA LEU A 176 -4.89 -19.77 -11.32
C LEU A 176 -3.90 -20.52 -12.20
N GLU A 177 -2.66 -20.04 -12.32
CA GLU A 177 -1.62 -20.74 -13.10
C GLU A 177 -1.25 -22.09 -12.47
N LYS A 178 -1.18 -22.16 -11.14
CA LYS A 178 -0.97 -23.42 -10.42
C LYS A 178 -2.09 -24.41 -10.72
N ILE A 179 -3.35 -24.01 -10.55
CA ILE A 179 -4.52 -24.86 -10.83
C ILE A 179 -4.53 -25.30 -12.30
N LYS A 180 -4.24 -24.40 -13.24
CA LYS A 180 -4.17 -24.72 -14.66
C LYS A 180 -3.12 -25.81 -14.94
N SER A 181 -1.98 -25.74 -14.27
CA SER A 181 -0.91 -26.73 -14.38
C SER A 181 -1.33 -28.09 -13.81
N GLU A 182 -1.93 -28.10 -12.62
CA GLU A 182 -2.48 -29.31 -11.98
C GLU A 182 -3.56 -29.97 -12.85
N VAL A 183 -4.46 -29.17 -13.43
CA VAL A 183 -5.49 -29.68 -14.37
C VAL A 183 -4.85 -30.29 -15.62
N GLN A 184 -3.80 -29.68 -16.16
CA GLN A 184 -3.10 -30.23 -17.32
C GLN A 184 -2.41 -31.55 -16.99
N GLU A 185 -1.83 -31.68 -15.79
CA GLU A 185 -1.24 -32.91 -15.29
C GLU A 185 -2.30 -34.01 -15.09
N CYS A 186 -3.41 -33.69 -14.41
CA CYS A 186 -4.55 -34.60 -14.27
C CYS A 186 -5.09 -35.06 -15.62
N LYS A 187 -5.18 -34.17 -16.62
CA LYS A 187 -5.60 -34.53 -17.98
C LYS A 187 -4.63 -35.49 -18.67
N LYS A 188 -3.31 -35.29 -18.49
CA LYS A 188 -2.30 -36.23 -19.00
C LYS A 188 -2.45 -37.60 -18.34
N ASN A 189 -2.63 -37.64 -17.01
CA ASN A 189 -2.77 -38.87 -16.26
C ASN A 189 -4.09 -39.59 -16.57
N SER A 190 -5.19 -38.86 -16.80
CA SER A 190 -6.47 -39.44 -17.22
C SER A 190 -6.44 -40.04 -18.62
N ASN A 191 -5.61 -39.50 -19.52
CA ASN A 191 -5.42 -40.04 -20.87
C ASN A 191 -4.43 -41.22 -20.89
N PHE A 192 -3.81 -41.54 -19.75
CA PHE A 192 -3.01 -42.73 -19.59
C PHE A 192 -3.96 -43.91 -19.29
N ILE A 193 -4.45 -44.57 -20.35
CA ILE A 193 -4.97 -45.93 -20.22
C ILE A 193 -3.76 -46.80 -19.91
N PRO A 194 -3.69 -47.49 -18.76
CA PRO A 194 -2.59 -48.39 -18.49
C PRO A 194 -2.48 -49.40 -19.65
N PRO A 195 -1.30 -49.57 -20.26
CA PRO A 195 -1.11 -50.48 -21.40
C PRO A 195 -1.56 -51.93 -21.09
N ASP A 196 -1.64 -52.27 -19.81
CA ASP A 196 -2.06 -53.57 -19.30
C ASP A 196 -3.52 -53.94 -19.64
N CYS A 197 -4.43 -52.98 -19.85
CA CYS A 197 -5.83 -53.36 -20.11
C CYS A 197 -6.00 -54.15 -21.42
N GLY A 198 -5.21 -53.84 -22.45
CA GLY A 198 -5.22 -54.57 -23.71
C GLY A 198 -4.52 -55.93 -23.61
N GLU A 199 -3.45 -56.01 -22.83
CA GLU A 199 -2.72 -57.24 -22.55
C GLU A 199 -3.55 -58.21 -21.71
N LEU A 200 -4.15 -57.73 -20.62
CA LEU A 200 -5.07 -58.49 -19.79
C LEU A 200 -6.32 -58.94 -20.55
N TYR A 201 -6.86 -58.12 -21.46
CA TYR A 201 -7.99 -58.53 -22.31
C TYR A 201 -7.58 -59.68 -23.24
N ARG A 202 -6.41 -59.61 -23.88
CA ARG A 202 -5.89 -60.69 -24.72
C ARG A 202 -5.61 -61.96 -23.92
N GLU A 203 -4.96 -61.84 -22.77
CA GLU A 203 -4.71 -62.96 -21.87
C GLU A 203 -6.02 -63.63 -21.41
N ASN A 204 -7.05 -62.84 -21.10
CA ASN A 204 -8.36 -63.35 -20.72
C ASN A 204 -9.02 -64.14 -21.86
N GLU A 205 -8.96 -63.65 -23.11
CA GLU A 205 -9.49 -64.36 -24.28
C GLU A 205 -8.70 -65.66 -24.58
N GLU A 206 -7.38 -65.65 -24.42
CA GLU A 206 -6.54 -66.86 -24.53
C GLU A 206 -6.88 -67.90 -23.46
N LEU A 207 -7.04 -67.47 -22.21
CA LEU A 207 -7.44 -68.34 -21.10
C LEU A 207 -8.84 -68.94 -21.33
N LYS A 208 -9.81 -68.15 -21.81
CA LYS A 208 -11.14 -68.65 -22.19
C LYS A 208 -11.07 -69.71 -23.29
N ALA A 209 -10.20 -69.51 -24.29
CA ALA A 209 -10.02 -70.47 -25.37
C ALA A 209 -9.44 -71.80 -24.85
N ARG A 210 -8.40 -71.73 -24.00
CA ARG A 210 -7.82 -72.91 -23.34
C ARG A 210 -8.82 -73.66 -22.47
N LEU A 211 -9.67 -72.92 -21.73
CA LEU A 211 -10.69 -73.53 -20.87
C LEU A 211 -11.70 -74.35 -21.70
N LYS A 212 -12.15 -73.83 -22.84
CA LYS A 212 -13.03 -74.57 -23.77
C LYS A 212 -12.38 -75.81 -24.36
N GLU A 213 -11.08 -75.75 -24.65
CA GLU A 213 -10.33 -76.90 -25.16
C GLU A 213 -10.26 -78.01 -24.12
N ILE A 214 -9.89 -77.66 -22.88
CA ILE A 214 -9.87 -78.59 -21.73
C ILE A 214 -11.25 -79.18 -21.47
N GLU A 215 -12.32 -78.39 -21.52
CA GLU A 215 -13.69 -78.90 -21.38
C GLU A 215 -14.03 -79.96 -22.44
N LYS A 216 -13.63 -79.71 -23.69
CA LYS A 216 -13.85 -80.66 -24.80
C LYS A 216 -13.04 -81.94 -24.62
N GLU A 217 -11.78 -81.83 -24.21
CA GLU A 217 -10.93 -82.98 -23.90
C GLU A 217 -11.51 -83.80 -22.75
N HIS A 218 -11.94 -83.15 -21.67
CA HIS A 218 -12.57 -83.79 -20.52
C HIS A 218 -13.87 -84.51 -20.90
N MET A 219 -14.71 -83.89 -21.74
CA MET A 219 -15.92 -84.54 -22.26
C MET A 219 -15.58 -85.80 -23.08
N THR A 220 -14.54 -85.72 -23.91
CA THR A 220 -14.08 -86.86 -24.72
C THR A 220 -13.54 -87.98 -23.84
N TYR A 221 -12.72 -87.66 -22.85
CA TYR A 221 -12.20 -88.62 -21.88
C TYR A 221 -13.32 -89.28 -21.07
N THR A 222 -14.28 -88.49 -20.60
CA THR A 222 -15.45 -88.99 -19.85
C THR A 222 -16.26 -89.96 -20.71
N GLN A 223 -16.48 -89.63 -21.98
CA GLN A 223 -17.17 -90.49 -22.93
C GLN A 223 -16.44 -91.82 -23.14
N GLN A 224 -15.11 -91.78 -23.33
CA GLN A 224 -14.28 -92.99 -23.44
C GLN A 224 -14.33 -93.85 -22.19
N MET A 225 -14.35 -93.25 -21.00
CA MET A 225 -14.49 -93.99 -19.73
C MET A 225 -15.86 -94.65 -19.59
N ILE A 226 -16.94 -93.98 -20.03
CA ILE A 226 -18.27 -94.58 -20.05
C ILE A 226 -18.30 -95.80 -20.97
N GLU A 227 -17.77 -95.68 -22.19
CA GLU A 227 -17.69 -96.79 -23.16
C GLU A 227 -16.87 -97.97 -22.62
N ALA A 228 -15.73 -97.70 -21.99
CA ALA A 228 -14.91 -98.73 -21.36
C ALA A 228 -15.66 -99.44 -20.22
N LEU A 229 -16.39 -98.70 -19.38
CA LEU A 229 -17.22 -99.27 -18.31
C LEU A 229 -18.37 -100.11 -18.88
N GLU A 230 -19.01 -99.71 -19.98
CA GLU A 230 -20.03 -100.49 -20.66
C GLU A 230 -19.48 -101.80 -21.22
N LEU A 231 -18.29 -101.77 -21.83
CA LEU A 231 -17.61 -102.97 -22.32
C LEU A 231 -17.29 -103.93 -21.15
N LEU A 232 -16.73 -103.42 -20.05
CA LEU A 232 -16.46 -104.22 -18.86
C LEU A 232 -17.73 -104.82 -18.27
N LYS A 233 -18.84 -104.06 -18.24
CA LYS A 233 -20.14 -104.56 -17.80
C LYS A 233 -20.64 -105.71 -18.66
N VAL A 234 -20.52 -105.61 -19.99
CA VAL A 234 -20.87 -106.69 -20.93
C VAL A 234 -20.00 -107.92 -20.69
N GLN A 235 -18.69 -107.73 -20.51
CA GLN A 235 -17.77 -108.83 -20.22
C GLN A 235 -18.11 -109.54 -18.90
N LEU A 236 -18.41 -108.78 -17.84
CA LEU A 236 -18.87 -109.33 -16.56
C LEU A 236 -20.16 -110.14 -16.70
N TYR A 237 -21.13 -109.67 -17.50
CA TYR A 237 -22.35 -110.46 -17.76
C TYR A 237 -22.06 -111.78 -18.49
N ARG A 238 -21.15 -111.77 -19.47
CA ARG A 238 -20.74 -112.97 -20.18
C ARG A 238 -20.06 -113.96 -19.25
N GLU A 239 -19.04 -113.51 -18.52
CA GLU A 239 -18.32 -114.36 -17.55
C GLU A 239 -19.25 -114.87 -16.45
N LYS A 240 -20.27 -114.09 -16.05
CA LYS A 240 -21.30 -114.55 -15.10
C LYS A 240 -22.18 -115.66 -15.69
N SER A 241 -22.55 -115.58 -16.97
CA SER A 241 -23.28 -116.65 -17.66
C SER A 241 -22.43 -117.91 -17.79
N GLU A 242 -21.20 -117.77 -18.28
CA GLU A 242 -20.24 -118.87 -18.41
C GLU A 242 -19.97 -119.55 -17.06
N ASN A 243 -19.79 -118.77 -15.99
CA ASN A 243 -19.67 -119.32 -14.64
C ASN A 243 -20.93 -120.03 -14.16
N SER A 244 -22.13 -119.56 -14.54
CA SER A 244 -23.40 -120.24 -14.23
C SER A 244 -23.51 -121.58 -14.96
N GLU A 245 -23.08 -121.62 -16.23
CA GLU A 245 -23.04 -122.83 -17.05
C GLU A 245 -22.01 -123.83 -16.50
N LEU A 246 -20.79 -123.37 -16.18
CA LEU A 246 -19.78 -124.20 -15.52
C LEU A 246 -20.25 -124.74 -14.17
N ARG A 247 -20.95 -123.92 -13.38
CA ARG A 247 -21.53 -124.36 -12.10
C ARG A 247 -22.58 -125.46 -12.31
N ALA A 248 -23.44 -125.32 -13.32
CA ALA A 248 -24.41 -126.36 -13.69
C ALA A 248 -23.74 -127.65 -14.20
N ILE A 249 -22.62 -127.54 -14.93
CA ILE A 249 -21.81 -128.70 -15.33
C ILE A 249 -21.22 -129.40 -14.10
N VAL A 250 -20.63 -128.66 -13.16
CA VAL A 250 -20.09 -129.25 -11.92
C VAL A 250 -21.19 -129.94 -11.11
N GLU A 251 -22.36 -129.31 -10.97
CA GLU A 251 -23.52 -129.89 -10.28
C GLU A 251 -24.06 -131.15 -10.96
N SER A 252 -24.00 -131.24 -12.29
CA SER A 252 -24.40 -132.45 -13.04
C SER A 252 -23.32 -133.54 -13.13
N SER A 253 -22.04 -133.18 -12.93
CA SER A 253 -20.90 -134.11 -12.90
C SER A 253 -20.67 -134.72 -11.51
N HIS A 254 -21.42 -134.29 -10.50
CA HIS A 254 -21.45 -134.86 -9.16
C HIS A 254 -22.79 -135.56 -8.86
N GLY A 255 -23.44 -136.07 -9.90
CA GLY A 255 -24.63 -136.91 -9.77
C GLY A 255 -24.35 -138.20 -9.01
N ASP A 256 -24.86 -138.24 -7.78
CA ASP A 256 -25.47 -139.32 -6.96
C ASP A 256 -25.00 -140.79 -7.04
N GLU A 257 -24.31 -141.24 -8.09
CA GLU A 257 -23.87 -142.65 -8.24
C GLU A 257 -22.79 -143.05 -7.22
N SER A 258 -21.99 -142.11 -6.71
CA SER A 258 -20.99 -142.42 -5.67
C SER A 258 -21.53 -142.41 -4.24
N PHE A 259 -22.72 -141.83 -4.01
CA PHE A 259 -23.29 -141.71 -2.67
C PHE A 259 -24.19 -142.90 -2.33
N GLU A 260 -24.90 -143.46 -3.33
CA GLU A 260 -25.79 -144.60 -3.17
C GLU A 260 -25.01 -145.93 -3.02
N GLU A 261 -23.90 -146.12 -3.73
CA GLU A 261 -22.98 -147.26 -3.50
C GLU A 261 -22.34 -147.20 -2.11
N LEU A 262 -21.98 -146.00 -1.63
CA LEU A 262 -21.40 -145.80 -0.31
C LEU A 262 -22.41 -146.08 0.82
N GLU A 263 -23.70 -145.76 0.62
CA GLU A 263 -24.76 -146.05 1.59
C GLU A 263 -25.10 -147.56 1.66
N VAL A 264 -25.12 -148.25 0.52
CA VAL A 264 -25.30 -149.70 0.45
C VAL A 264 -24.14 -150.45 1.11
N GLU A 265 -22.89 -150.02 0.88
CA GLU A 265 -21.70 -150.59 1.51
C GLU A 265 -21.72 -150.38 3.04
N LYS A 266 -22.17 -149.20 3.49
CA LYS A 266 -22.28 -148.84 4.91
C LYS A 266 -23.45 -149.56 5.62
N ALA A 267 -24.49 -149.96 4.89
CA ALA A 267 -25.56 -150.83 5.41
C ALA A 267 -25.08 -152.28 5.57
N LYS A 268 -24.40 -152.85 4.55
CA LYS A 268 -23.76 -154.17 4.64
C LYS A 268 -22.75 -154.26 5.77
N ALA A 269 -21.96 -153.20 5.99
CA ALA A 269 -21.01 -153.15 7.09
C ALA A 269 -21.70 -153.21 8.47
N ARG A 270 -22.86 -152.58 8.66
CA ARG A 270 -23.63 -152.65 9.92
C ARG A 270 -24.23 -154.03 10.15
N GLU A 271 -24.76 -154.65 9.10
CA GLU A 271 -25.36 -155.98 9.18
C GLU A 271 -24.30 -157.04 9.57
N LEU A 272 -23.13 -157.02 8.92
CA LEU A 272 -21.99 -157.84 9.29
C LEU A 272 -21.50 -157.58 10.72
N GLN A 273 -21.55 -156.33 11.18
CA GLN A 273 -21.16 -155.98 12.55
C GLN A 273 -22.11 -156.59 13.59
N GLU A 274 -23.41 -156.64 13.30
CA GLU A 274 -24.42 -157.21 14.19
C GLU A 274 -24.39 -158.74 14.17
N GLU A 275 -24.16 -159.37 13.01
CA GLU A 275 -23.89 -160.81 12.90
C GLU A 275 -22.64 -161.21 13.69
N LEU A 276 -21.56 -160.43 13.58
CA LEU A 276 -20.33 -160.67 14.33
C LEU A 276 -20.57 -160.54 15.84
N LYS A 277 -21.45 -159.62 16.28
CA LYS A 277 -21.85 -159.45 17.68
C LYS A 277 -22.67 -160.64 18.19
N ILE A 278 -23.56 -161.19 17.37
CA ILE A 278 -24.34 -162.41 17.68
C ILE A 278 -23.39 -163.62 17.77
N ALA A 279 -22.49 -163.79 16.80
CA ALA A 279 -21.49 -164.85 16.81
C ALA A 279 -20.55 -164.75 18.02
N LYS A 280 -20.17 -163.52 18.42
CA LYS A 280 -19.33 -163.27 19.60
C LYS A 280 -20.07 -163.62 20.90
N ARG A 281 -21.37 -163.32 21.02
CA ARG A 281 -22.21 -163.79 22.15
C ARG A 281 -22.37 -165.30 22.18
N GLN A 282 -22.52 -165.95 21.02
CA GLN A 282 -22.57 -167.41 20.94
C GLN A 282 -21.22 -168.05 21.33
N LEU A 283 -20.10 -167.42 20.96
CA LEU A 283 -18.77 -167.84 21.39
C LEU A 283 -18.52 -167.58 22.88
N GLU A 284 -19.02 -166.49 23.46
CA GLU A 284 -18.96 -166.23 24.91
C GLU A 284 -19.83 -167.21 25.71
N LEU A 285 -21.00 -167.60 25.20
CA LEU A 285 -21.83 -168.67 25.79
C LEU A 285 -21.15 -170.04 25.69
N MET A 286 -20.34 -170.29 24.65
CA MET A 286 -19.54 -171.51 24.49
C MET A 286 -18.20 -171.48 25.26
N ARG A 287 -17.69 -170.29 25.62
CA ARG A 287 -16.43 -170.10 26.37
C ARG A 287 -16.62 -169.95 27.89
N GLY A 288 -17.84 -170.13 28.40
CA GLY A 288 -18.14 -170.36 29.83
C GLY A 288 -17.65 -171.72 30.36
N SER A 289 -16.40 -172.07 30.07
CA SER A 289 -15.69 -173.26 30.54
C SER A 289 -14.20 -172.95 30.52
N ARG A 290 -13.70 -172.37 31.63
CA ARG A 290 -12.29 -172.31 32.08
C ARG A 290 -11.30 -171.82 31.00
N ILE A 291 -10.71 -170.65 31.10
CA ILE A 291 -9.86 -170.16 32.19
C ILE A 291 -9.86 -168.63 32.11
N GLU A 292 -9.87 -168.03 33.30
CA GLU A 292 -9.80 -166.62 33.64
C GLU A 292 -8.59 -165.91 32.99
N ASP A 293 -8.83 -164.67 32.54
CA ASP A 293 -8.10 -163.43 32.87
C ASP A 293 -6.60 -163.59 33.22
N SER A 294 -5.65 -162.82 32.68
CA SER A 294 -5.70 -161.49 32.08
C SER A 294 -4.23 -161.12 31.81
N GLU A 295 -3.75 -161.05 30.56
CA GLU A 295 -2.49 -160.37 30.17
C GLU A 295 -2.17 -160.54 28.67
N LEU A 296 -1.75 -159.43 28.04
CA LEU A 296 -0.85 -159.20 26.86
C LEU A 296 -1.38 -157.97 26.11
N GLU A 297 -0.86 -156.75 26.23
CA GLU A 297 0.54 -156.29 26.23
C GLU A 297 1.25 -156.44 24.86
N GLU A 298 1.71 -155.28 24.38
CA GLU A 298 2.80 -155.01 23.41
C GLU A 298 2.67 -155.40 21.91
N LEU A 299 2.75 -154.37 21.05
CA LEU A 299 3.82 -154.09 20.06
C LEU A 299 3.39 -152.88 19.16
N VAL A 300 4.07 -151.72 19.12
CA VAL A 300 5.32 -151.43 18.33
C VAL A 300 4.95 -151.34 16.83
N LYS A 301 5.21 -150.30 16.01
CA LYS A 301 6.26 -149.27 15.92
C LYS A 301 6.01 -148.42 14.64
N GLU A 302 6.24 -147.10 14.65
CA GLU A 302 7.37 -146.36 14.01
C GLU A 302 7.20 -145.82 12.56
N ASN A 303 7.59 -144.55 12.41
CA ASN A 303 8.34 -143.90 11.30
C ASN A 303 7.59 -143.58 9.98
N ALA A 304 7.87 -142.49 9.23
CA ALA A 304 8.98 -141.53 9.12
C ALA A 304 8.43 -140.20 8.53
N ASP A 305 8.80 -139.00 8.99
CA ASP A 305 9.99 -138.18 8.65
C ASP A 305 10.18 -137.79 7.16
N ASP A 306 10.14 -136.46 6.94
CA ASP A 306 10.57 -135.64 5.79
C ASP A 306 12.09 -135.81 5.52
N PRO A 307 12.66 -135.63 4.29
CA PRO A 307 13.16 -134.29 3.91
C PRO A 307 13.39 -133.98 2.39
N SER A 308 13.37 -132.67 2.09
CA SER A 308 14.34 -131.91 1.24
C SER A 308 14.32 -131.93 -0.31
N GLY A 309 14.42 -130.72 -0.92
CA GLY A 309 15.17 -130.52 -2.19
C GLY A 309 14.67 -129.49 -3.24
N LYS A 310 15.03 -128.21 -3.06
CA LYS A 310 15.11 -126.99 -3.96
C LYS A 310 15.49 -127.18 -5.48
N PRO A 311 15.73 -126.12 -6.32
CA PRO A 311 15.11 -124.79 -6.64
C PRO A 311 15.13 -124.37 -8.17
N CYS A 312 14.55 -123.22 -8.61
CA CYS A 312 15.01 -122.30 -9.71
C CYS A 312 14.02 -121.11 -9.92
N LYS A 313 14.35 -119.80 -9.76
CA LYS A 313 14.79 -118.77 -10.78
C LYS A 313 14.03 -118.84 -12.13
N CYS A 314 13.31 -117.83 -12.64
CA CYS A 314 13.69 -116.49 -13.17
C CYS A 314 12.42 -115.62 -13.37
N LEU A 315 12.40 -114.31 -13.07
CA LEU A 315 12.49 -113.17 -14.01
C LEU A 315 11.66 -113.29 -15.30
N ILE A 316 10.69 -112.38 -15.49
CA ILE A 316 10.59 -111.39 -16.60
C ILE A 316 9.41 -110.45 -16.31
N TYR A 317 9.62 -109.18 -16.66
CA TYR A 317 8.70 -108.04 -16.67
C TYR A 317 7.32 -108.31 -17.27
#